data_AF-A0A529ZG35-F1
#
_entry.id   AF-A0A529ZG35-F1
#
_cell.length_a   1.000
_cell.length_b   1.000
_cell.length_c   1.000
_cell.angle_alpha   90.00
_cell.angle_beta   90.00
_cell.angle_gamma   90.00
#
_symmetry.space_group_name_H-M   'P 1'
#
loop_
_entity.id
_entity.type
_entity.pdbx_description
1 polymer ?
#
loop_
_entity_poly.entity_id
_entity_poly.type
_entity_poly.pdbx_seq_one_letter_code
_entity_poly.pdbx_strand_id
1 'polypeptide(L)'
;RHMLLVKLGETLKGSPLVLAMMGAARADRVMRDACVKASVTLIEGTRMEEHAALIEHLRLRGDLTASFIIRTIAHGKVDFFGSTLVALARQSEQRVTALLAGGHDVALQALFRSAGLAPATHGIILRALKVWREVANGRRVAGVQEV
;
A
#
# COMPACT_ATOMS: atom_id res chain seq x y z
N ARG A 1 -1.98 14.54 8.36
CA ARG A 1 -2.22 14.71 6.89
C ARG A 1 -3.27 13.73 6.36
N HIS A 2 -3.13 12.41 6.58
CA HIS A 2 -4.11 11.41 6.13
C HIS A 2 -5.56 11.69 6.57
N MET A 3 -5.77 12.16 7.81
CA MET A 3 -7.12 12.52 8.29
C MET A 3 -7.78 13.66 7.50
N LEU A 4 -7.02 14.69 7.12
CA LEU A 4 -7.54 15.81 6.33
C LEU A 4 -7.98 15.35 4.95
N LEU A 5 -7.19 14.47 4.33
CA LEU A 5 -7.48 13.87 3.03
C LEU A 5 -8.80 13.08 3.06
N VAL A 6 -8.98 12.23 4.07
CA VAL A 6 -10.23 11.46 4.24
C VAL A 6 -11.42 12.38 4.48
N LYS A 7 -11.29 13.36 5.38
CA LYS A 7 -12.39 14.30 5.69
C LYS A 7 -12.77 15.17 4.49
N LEU A 8 -11.79 15.70 3.78
CA LEU A 8 -12.02 16.45 2.55
C LEU A 8 -12.76 15.58 1.52
N GLY A 9 -12.33 14.31 1.41
CA GLY A 9 -12.97 13.36 0.52
C GLY A 9 -14.43 13.10 0.82
N GLU A 10 -14.74 12.84 2.10
CA GLU A 10 -16.11 12.67 2.58
C GLU A 10 -16.98 13.89 2.27
N THR A 11 -16.46 15.10 2.53
CA THR A 11 -17.17 16.36 2.26
C THR A 11 -17.41 16.58 0.76
N LEU A 12 -16.39 16.37 -0.08
CA LEU A 12 -16.52 16.55 -1.53
C LEU A 12 -17.51 15.55 -2.14
N LYS A 13 -17.48 14.29 -1.69
CA LYS A 13 -18.42 13.25 -2.11
C LYS A 13 -19.87 13.63 -1.80
N GLY A 14 -20.12 14.25 -0.64
CA GLY A 14 -21.46 14.70 -0.22
C GLY A 14 -21.92 16.02 -0.84
N SER A 15 -21.07 16.70 -1.61
CA SER A 15 -21.40 17.99 -2.20
C SER A 15 -22.53 17.86 -3.23
N PRO A 16 -23.55 18.75 -3.20
CA PRO A 16 -24.61 18.78 -4.20
C PRO A 16 -24.10 18.84 -5.65
N LEU A 17 -23.00 19.57 -5.88
CA LEU A 17 -22.39 19.68 -7.21
C LEU A 17 -21.84 18.34 -7.71
N VAL A 18 -21.09 17.62 -6.86
CA VAL A 18 -20.50 16.32 -7.21
C VAL A 18 -21.61 15.28 -7.44
N LEU A 19 -22.62 15.26 -6.57
CA LEU A 19 -23.76 14.37 -6.71
C LEU A 19 -24.56 14.66 -7.99
N ALA A 20 -24.79 15.93 -8.33
CA ALA A 20 -25.48 16.32 -9.56
C ALA A 20 -24.71 15.93 -10.83
N MET A 21 -23.38 16.00 -10.81
CA MET A 21 -22.55 15.72 -11.98
C MET A 21 -22.35 14.23 -12.28
N MET A 22 -22.30 13.37 -11.27
CA MET A 22 -21.92 11.96 -11.47
C MET A 22 -22.80 10.94 -10.76
N GLY A 23 -23.70 11.37 -9.88
CA GLY A 23 -24.52 10.50 -9.05
C GLY A 23 -23.74 9.86 -7.91
N ALA A 24 -24.47 9.43 -6.87
CA ALA A 24 -23.90 8.93 -5.61
C ALA A 24 -22.98 7.72 -5.81
N ALA A 25 -23.39 6.73 -6.61
CA ALA A 25 -22.61 5.51 -6.80
C ALA A 25 -21.25 5.76 -7.46
N ARG A 26 -21.18 6.69 -8.43
CA ARG A 26 -19.92 7.05 -9.09
C ARG A 26 -19.07 7.94 -8.19
N ALA A 27 -19.67 8.87 -7.46
CA ALA A 27 -18.99 9.69 -6.47
C ALA A 27 -18.31 8.83 -5.39
N ASP A 28 -19.00 7.81 -4.88
CA ASP A 28 -18.45 6.82 -3.94
C ASP A 28 -17.19 6.15 -4.49
N ARG A 29 -17.28 5.62 -5.72
CA ARG A 29 -16.18 4.88 -6.34
C ARG A 29 -14.98 5.79 -6.59
N VAL A 30 -15.20 6.95 -7.20
CA VAL A 30 -14.13 7.92 -7.50
C VAL A 30 -13.48 8.41 -6.23
N MET A 31 -14.25 8.69 -5.17
CA MET A 31 -13.69 9.17 -3.92
C MET A 31 -12.84 8.11 -3.22
N ARG A 32 -13.29 6.85 -3.19
CA ARG A 32 -12.46 5.74 -2.67
C ARG A 32 -11.15 5.63 -3.44
N ASP A 33 -11.20 5.63 -4.76
CA ASP A 33 -9.98 5.53 -5.58
C ASP A 33 -9.03 6.71 -5.37
N ALA A 34 -9.56 7.93 -5.30
CA ALA A 34 -8.80 9.13 -5.02
C ALA A 34 -8.18 9.11 -3.62
N CYS A 35 -8.94 8.67 -2.60
CA CYS A 35 -8.44 8.52 -1.24
C CYS A 35 -7.27 7.53 -1.16
N VAL A 36 -7.40 6.36 -1.79
CA VAL A 36 -6.31 5.37 -1.80
C VAL A 36 -5.10 5.93 -2.56
N LYS A 37 -5.30 6.55 -3.73
CA LYS A 37 -4.18 7.15 -4.50
C LYS A 37 -3.45 8.23 -3.70
N ALA A 38 -4.20 9.15 -3.08
CA ALA A 38 -3.60 10.22 -2.30
C ALA A 38 -2.97 9.70 -1.00
N SER A 39 -3.44 8.59 -0.43
CA SER A 39 -2.79 7.92 0.70
C SER A 39 -1.44 7.30 0.31
N VAL A 40 -1.31 6.79 -0.91
CA VAL A 40 0.00 6.37 -1.44
C VAL A 40 0.93 7.57 -1.62
N THR A 41 0.44 8.70 -2.13
CA THR A 41 1.22 9.95 -2.22
C THR A 41 1.66 10.45 -0.84
N LEU A 42 0.84 10.27 0.20
CA LEU A 42 1.24 10.61 1.57
C LEU A 42 2.43 9.77 2.05
N ILE A 43 2.49 8.49 1.69
CA ILE A 43 3.64 7.63 2.01
C ILE A 43 4.94 8.20 1.43
N GLU A 44 4.90 8.77 0.21
CA GLU A 44 6.08 9.37 -0.44
C GLU A 44 6.67 10.52 0.36
N GLY A 45 5.83 11.29 1.03
CA GLY A 45 6.25 12.41 1.88
C GLY A 45 6.44 12.05 3.35
N THR A 46 6.33 10.77 3.72
CA THR A 46 6.44 10.30 5.12
C THR A 46 7.82 9.68 5.32
N ARG A 47 8.55 10.13 6.35
CA ARG A 47 9.87 9.58 6.66
C ARG A 47 9.76 8.15 7.18
N MET A 48 10.81 7.36 7.00
CA MET A 48 10.82 5.95 7.42
C MET A 48 10.53 5.80 8.92
N GLU A 49 11.09 6.69 9.76
CA GLU A 49 10.81 6.77 11.20
C GLU A 49 9.33 7.00 11.56
N GLU A 50 8.56 7.62 10.66
CA GLU A 50 7.14 7.92 10.85
C GLU A 50 6.22 6.82 10.29
N HIS A 51 6.75 5.83 9.55
CA HIS A 51 5.95 4.77 8.94
C HIS A 51 5.19 3.97 10.00
N ALA A 52 5.81 3.64 11.12
CA ALA A 52 5.16 2.88 12.19
C ALA A 52 3.90 3.59 12.73
N ALA A 53 4.01 4.90 12.96
CA ALA A 53 2.87 5.71 13.42
C ALA A 53 1.76 5.80 12.37
N LEU A 54 2.13 5.96 11.09
CA LEU A 54 1.16 5.99 9.98
C LEU A 54 0.46 4.63 9.82
N ILE A 55 1.19 3.53 9.91
CA ILE A 55 0.64 2.17 9.82
C ILE A 55 -0.36 1.93 10.94
N GLU A 56 -0.02 2.29 12.17
CA GLU A 56 -0.93 2.12 13.32
C GLU A 56 -2.19 2.99 13.16
N HIS A 57 -2.04 4.23 12.71
CA HIS A 57 -3.18 5.09 12.38
C HIS A 57 -4.11 4.46 11.33
N LEU A 58 -3.54 3.90 10.25
CA LEU A 58 -4.32 3.23 9.19
C LEU A 58 -4.99 1.95 9.72
N ARG A 59 -4.30 1.19 10.58
CA ARG A 59 -4.80 -0.05 11.17
C ARG A 59 -6.01 0.21 12.07
N LEU A 60 -5.89 1.18 12.99
CA LEU A 60 -6.98 1.55 13.91
C LEU A 60 -8.23 2.04 13.18
N ARG A 61 -8.06 2.63 12.00
CA ARG A 61 -9.16 3.11 11.14
C ARG A 61 -9.74 2.05 10.21
N GLY A 62 -9.09 0.91 10.05
CA GLY A 62 -9.45 -0.09 9.05
C GLY A 62 -9.08 0.32 7.61
N ASP A 63 -8.27 1.37 7.45
CA ASP A 63 -7.80 1.86 6.15
C ASP A 63 -6.63 0.99 5.60
N LEU A 64 -5.99 0.19 6.47
CA LEU A 64 -4.95 -0.78 6.10
C LEU A 64 -5.55 -2.06 5.47
N THR A 65 -6.15 -1.92 4.29
CA THR A 65 -6.83 -3.00 3.56
C THR A 65 -5.91 -3.77 2.60
N ALA A 66 -6.32 -4.97 2.17
CA ALA A 66 -5.61 -5.71 1.13
C ALA A 66 -5.45 -4.90 -0.18
N SER A 67 -6.48 -4.16 -0.59
CA SER A 67 -6.43 -3.29 -1.77
C SER A 67 -5.38 -2.18 -1.60
N PHE A 68 -5.31 -1.57 -0.41
CA PHE A 68 -4.31 -0.56 -0.08
C PHE A 68 -2.89 -1.13 -0.15
N ILE A 69 -2.65 -2.31 0.42
CA ILE A 69 -1.34 -2.99 0.35
C ILE A 69 -0.93 -3.27 -1.10
N ILE A 70 -1.82 -3.86 -1.89
CA ILE A 70 -1.54 -4.16 -3.31
C ILE A 70 -1.19 -2.87 -4.06
N ARG A 71 -1.97 -1.80 -3.88
CA ARG A 71 -1.72 -0.52 -4.56
C ARG A 71 -0.40 0.11 -4.11
N THR A 72 -0.08 0.05 -2.82
CA THR A 72 1.18 0.54 -2.25
C THR A 72 2.39 -0.14 -2.89
N ILE A 73 2.35 -1.47 -3.04
CA ILE A 73 3.41 -2.23 -3.70
C ILE A 73 3.46 -1.93 -5.20
N ALA A 74 2.30 -1.81 -5.87
CA ALA A 74 2.23 -1.46 -7.29
C ALA A 74 2.86 -0.08 -7.60
N HIS A 75 2.81 0.86 -6.65
CA HIS A 75 3.51 2.15 -6.71
C HIS A 75 4.97 2.08 -6.23
N GLY A 76 5.52 0.89 -6.02
CA GLY A 76 6.92 0.69 -5.65
C GLY A 76 7.27 1.09 -4.22
N LYS A 77 6.28 1.30 -3.33
CA LYS A 77 6.51 1.68 -1.93
C LYS A 77 6.84 0.46 -1.06
N VAL A 78 7.90 -0.25 -1.46
CA VAL A 78 8.31 -1.52 -0.83
C VAL A 78 8.86 -1.30 0.58
N ASP A 79 9.50 -0.16 0.87
CA ASP A 79 9.95 0.17 2.22
C ASP A 79 8.78 0.29 3.20
N PHE A 80 7.72 1.01 2.81
CA PHE A 80 6.50 1.10 3.62
C PHE A 80 5.82 -0.27 3.76
N PHE A 81 5.82 -1.10 2.71
CA PHE A 81 5.33 -2.47 2.81
C PHE A 81 6.17 -3.31 3.80
N GLY A 82 7.50 -3.15 3.81
CA GLY A 82 8.40 -3.74 4.79
C GLY A 82 8.05 -3.31 6.21
N SER A 83 7.93 -2.01 6.47
CA SER A 83 7.48 -1.47 7.76
C SER A 83 6.11 -2.04 8.17
N THR A 84 5.21 -2.23 7.21
CA THR A 84 3.89 -2.84 7.45
C THR A 84 4.03 -4.31 7.88
N LEU A 85 4.88 -5.08 7.20
CA LEU A 85 5.13 -6.48 7.57
C LEU A 85 5.80 -6.59 8.95
N VAL A 86 6.70 -5.68 9.30
CA VAL A 86 7.29 -5.62 10.66
C VAL A 86 6.19 -5.40 11.71
N ALA A 87 5.34 -4.40 11.48
CA ALA A 87 4.24 -4.07 12.40
C ALA A 87 3.22 -5.21 12.55
N LEU A 88 2.88 -5.91 11.45
CA LEU A 88 1.85 -6.95 11.46
C LEU A 88 2.37 -8.34 11.84
N ALA A 89 3.54 -8.76 11.33
CA ALA A 89 4.08 -10.11 11.56
C ALA A 89 4.86 -10.25 12.88
N ARG A 90 5.11 -9.13 13.59
CA ARG A 90 5.93 -9.07 14.82
C ARG A 90 7.30 -9.74 14.66
N GLN A 91 7.88 -9.65 13.45
CA GLN A 91 9.24 -10.11 13.15
C GLN A 91 10.20 -8.93 13.21
N SER A 92 11.51 -9.20 13.40
CA SER A 92 12.51 -8.14 13.37
C SER A 92 12.60 -7.49 11.98
N GLU A 93 12.87 -6.18 11.97
CA GLU A 93 13.08 -5.41 10.74
C GLU A 93 14.16 -6.03 9.85
N GLN A 94 15.29 -6.43 10.44
CA GLN A 94 16.38 -7.10 9.74
C GLN A 94 15.92 -8.35 9.00
N ARG A 95 15.06 -9.17 9.62
CA ARG A 95 14.53 -10.39 9.00
C ARG A 95 13.59 -10.06 7.85
N VAL A 96 12.70 -9.10 8.02
CA VAL A 96 11.77 -8.67 6.97
C VAL A 96 12.54 -8.11 5.78
N THR A 97 13.50 -7.21 6.02
CA THR A 97 14.34 -6.62 4.96
C THR A 97 15.13 -7.69 4.20
N ALA A 98 15.74 -8.65 4.89
CA ALA A 98 16.44 -9.76 4.24
C ALA A 98 15.50 -10.62 3.36
N LEU A 99 14.29 -10.91 3.86
CA LEU A 99 13.29 -11.65 3.10
C LEU A 99 12.79 -10.87 1.88
N LEU A 100 12.58 -9.56 2.01
CA LEU A 100 12.15 -8.72 0.88
C LEU A 100 13.25 -8.56 -0.17
N ALA A 101 14.51 -8.40 0.23
CA ALA A 101 15.65 -8.26 -0.67
C ALA A 101 15.91 -9.51 -1.52
N GLY A 102 15.88 -10.71 -0.90
CA GLY A 102 16.32 -11.93 -1.58
C GLY A 102 15.67 -13.24 -1.12
N GLY A 103 14.69 -13.19 -0.20
CA GLY A 103 14.02 -14.39 0.31
C GLY A 103 13.29 -15.18 -0.78
N HIS A 104 13.25 -16.51 -0.59
CA HIS A 104 12.52 -17.43 -1.45
C HIS A 104 11.00 -17.35 -1.21
N ASP A 105 10.22 -17.74 -2.23
CA ASP A 105 8.76 -17.57 -2.24
C ASP A 105 8.07 -18.22 -1.02
N VAL A 106 8.52 -19.40 -0.59
CA VAL A 106 7.95 -20.10 0.58
C VAL A 106 8.11 -19.29 1.88
N ALA A 107 9.27 -18.67 2.11
CA ALA A 107 9.50 -17.86 3.32
C ALA A 107 8.72 -16.54 3.27
N LEU A 108 8.58 -15.95 2.08
CA LEU A 108 7.73 -14.78 1.88
C LEU A 108 6.25 -15.09 2.13
N GLN A 109 5.73 -16.22 1.63
CA GLN A 109 4.36 -16.65 1.89
C GLN A 109 4.11 -16.91 3.38
N ALA A 110 5.09 -17.50 4.08
CA ALA A 110 5.02 -17.67 5.53
C ALA A 110 4.96 -16.31 6.26
N LEU A 111 5.77 -15.33 5.82
CA LEU A 111 5.74 -13.96 6.34
C LEU A 111 4.39 -13.25 6.05
N PHE A 112 3.83 -13.41 4.85
CA PHE A 112 2.54 -12.83 4.51
C PHE A 112 1.42 -13.43 5.35
N ARG A 113 1.49 -14.75 5.60
CA ARG A 113 0.54 -15.43 6.48
C ARG A 113 0.65 -14.95 7.92
N SER A 114 1.86 -14.79 8.46
CA SER A 114 2.05 -14.27 9.82
C SER A 114 1.65 -12.80 9.94
N ALA A 115 1.75 -12.02 8.86
CA ALA A 115 1.22 -10.66 8.77
C ALA A 115 -0.32 -10.60 8.58
N GLY A 116 -1.02 -11.74 8.50
CA GLY A 116 -2.47 -11.78 8.33
C GLY A 116 -2.96 -11.45 6.91
N LEU A 117 -2.09 -11.45 5.91
CA LEU A 117 -2.47 -11.19 4.53
C LEU A 117 -3.20 -12.41 3.95
N ALA A 118 -4.34 -12.16 3.28
CA ALA A 118 -5.17 -13.20 2.70
C ALA A 118 -4.38 -14.02 1.65
N PRO A 119 -4.47 -15.37 1.66
CA PRO A 119 -3.72 -16.23 0.72
C PRO A 119 -3.91 -15.86 -0.75
N ALA A 120 -5.09 -15.41 -1.14
CA ALA A 120 -5.41 -14.96 -2.50
C ALA A 120 -4.52 -13.78 -2.97
N THR A 121 -3.95 -13.00 -2.05
CA THR A 121 -3.07 -11.86 -2.37
C THR A 121 -1.60 -12.24 -2.51
N HIS A 122 -1.19 -13.43 -2.04
CA HIS A 122 0.23 -13.79 -1.96
C HIS A 122 0.89 -13.84 -3.35
N GLY A 123 0.20 -14.43 -4.34
CA GLY A 123 0.75 -14.56 -5.70
C GLY A 123 1.05 -13.21 -6.36
N ILE A 124 0.14 -12.24 -6.23
CA ILE A 124 0.33 -10.91 -6.82
C ILE A 124 1.41 -10.11 -6.08
N ILE A 125 1.47 -10.22 -4.76
CA ILE A 125 2.52 -9.59 -3.94
C ILE A 125 3.90 -10.15 -4.30
N LEU A 126 4.03 -11.47 -4.42
CA LEU A 126 5.27 -12.12 -4.85
C LEU A 126 5.70 -11.63 -6.23
N ARG A 127 4.76 -11.55 -7.17
CA ARG A 127 5.07 -11.08 -8.53
C ARG A 127 5.57 -9.64 -8.52
N ALA A 128 4.90 -8.76 -7.78
CA ALA A 128 5.30 -7.36 -7.68
C ALA A 128 6.68 -7.21 -7.01
N LEU A 129 6.98 -8.00 -5.98
CA LEU A 129 8.31 -8.03 -5.35
C LEU A 129 9.40 -8.50 -6.30
N LYS A 130 9.14 -9.51 -7.14
CA LYS A 130 10.11 -9.97 -8.16
C LYS A 130 10.45 -8.84 -9.13
N VAL A 131 9.44 -8.12 -9.62
CA VAL A 131 9.64 -6.94 -10.49
C VAL A 131 10.43 -5.85 -9.76
N TRP A 132 10.09 -5.56 -8.51
CA TRP A 132 10.84 -4.59 -7.71
C TRP A 132 12.30 -5.00 -7.51
N ARG A 133 12.60 -6.28 -7.23
CA ARG A 133 13.98 -6.78 -7.13
C ARG A 133 14.74 -6.70 -8.45
N GLU A 134 14.08 -6.89 -9.59
CA GLU A 134 14.70 -6.68 -10.89
C GLU A 134 15.12 -5.21 -11.05
N VAL A 135 14.26 -4.28 -10.65
CA VAL A 135 14.57 -2.84 -10.67
C VAL A 135 15.69 -2.47 -9.69
N ALA A 136 15.59 -2.92 -8.43
CA ALA A 136 16.58 -2.64 -7.39
C ALA A 136 17.97 -3.18 -7.73
N ASN A 137 18.04 -4.32 -8.42
CA ASN A 137 19.30 -4.92 -8.86
C ASN A 137 19.77 -4.40 -10.24
N GLY A 138 19.12 -3.39 -10.80
CA GLY A 138 19.49 -2.80 -12.10
C GLY A 138 19.19 -3.68 -13.33
N ARG A 139 18.44 -4.78 -13.16
CA ARG A 139 18.05 -5.69 -14.25
C ARG A 139 16.83 -5.19 -15.04
N ARG A 140 16.12 -4.18 -14.51
CA ARG A 140 14.96 -3.53 -15.14
C ARG A 140 15.00 -2.04 -14.86
N VAL A 141 14.61 -1.20 -15.82
CA VAL A 141 14.47 0.25 -15.63
C VAL A 141 13.14 0.56 -14.93
N ALA A 142 13.17 1.44 -13.93
CA ALA A 142 11.96 1.93 -13.28
C ALA A 142 11.20 2.92 -14.18
N GLY A 143 9.88 2.82 -14.28
CA GLY A 143 9.03 3.79 -14.99
C GLY A 143 7.92 3.13 -15.81
N VAL A 144 7.07 3.98 -16.42
CA VAL A 144 6.11 3.54 -17.43
C VAL A 144 6.93 3.08 -18.64
N GLN A 145 7.01 1.78 -18.86
CA GLN A 145 7.45 1.26 -20.16
C GLN A 145 6.31 1.54 -21.13
N GLU A 146 6.40 2.67 -21.83
CA GLU A 146 5.64 2.83 -23.07
C GLU A 146 6.06 1.68 -23.99
N VAL A 147 5.11 0.79 -24.28
CA VAL A 147 5.25 -0.28 -25.28
C VAL A 147 4.57 0.21 -26.55
#